data_AF-A0A7C1NCW5-F1
#
_entry.id   AF-A0A7C1NCW5-F1
#
_cell.length_a   1.000
_cell.length_b   1.000
_cell.length_c   1.000
_cell.angle_alpha   90.00
_cell.angle_beta   90.00
_cell.angle_gamma   90.00
#
_symmetry.space_group_name_H-M   'P 1'
#
loop_
_entity.id
_entity.type
_entity.pdbx_description
1 polymer ?
#
loop_
_entity_poly.entity_id
_entity_poly.type
_entity_poly.pdbx_seq_one_letter_code
_entity_poly.pdbx_strand_id
1 'polypeptide(L)' 'MAQDNQIHLPSGFGGLMRFDEEYESKINLKPTHVIGFVILIVAFRILLGVWF' A
#
# COMPACT_ATOMS: atom_id res chain seq x y z
N MET A 1 9.73 -57.01 -9.75
CA MET A 1 10.26 -55.75 -9.19
C MET A 1 9.45 -54.61 -9.80
N ALA A 2 8.35 -54.23 -9.16
CA ALA A 2 7.59 -53.03 -9.48
C ALA A 2 7.46 -52.27 -8.16
N GLN A 3 8.61 -51.80 -7.70
CA GLN A 3 8.80 -51.18 -6.39
C GLN A 3 8.41 -49.71 -6.52
N ASP A 4 7.30 -49.35 -5.87
CA ASP A 4 7.14 -48.09 -5.15
C ASP A 4 7.58 -46.81 -5.87
N ASN A 5 6.98 -46.50 -7.02
CA ASN A 5 7.01 -45.13 -7.51
C ASN A 5 5.97 -44.30 -6.75
N GLN A 6 6.26 -44.05 -5.46
CA GLN A 6 5.58 -43.06 -4.63
C GLN A 6 5.88 -41.67 -5.21
N ILE A 7 5.14 -41.28 -6.24
CA ILE A 7 5.19 -39.91 -6.75
C ILE A 7 4.58 -39.03 -5.66
N HIS A 8 5.41 -38.50 -4.78
CA HIS A 8 5.04 -37.48 -3.81
C HIS A 8 4.79 -36.18 -4.56
N LEU A 9 3.58 -36.02 -5.10
CA LEU A 9 3.10 -34.71 -5.50
C LEU A 9 2.94 -33.88 -4.21
N PRO A 10 3.62 -32.73 -4.05
CA PRO A 10 3.42 -31.90 -2.89
C PRO A 10 1.96 -31.43 -2.89
N SER A 11 1.16 -32.01 -2.00
CA SER A 11 -0.25 -31.67 -1.85
C SER A 11 -0.34 -30.25 -1.30
N GLY A 12 -0.61 -29.29 -2.18
CA GLY A 12 -1.26 -28.03 -1.80
C GLY A 12 -0.39 -27.03 -1.05
N PHE A 13 0.84 -26.76 -1.50
CA PHE A 13 1.55 -25.51 -1.17
C PHE A 13 0.92 -24.27 -1.84
N GLY A 14 -0.40 -24.26 -1.96
CA GLY A 14 -1.22 -23.25 -2.63
C GLY A 14 -2.56 -23.07 -1.93
N GLY A 15 -2.64 -23.34 -0.62
CA GLY A 15 -3.73 -22.81 0.20
C GLY A 15 -3.70 -21.29 0.09
N LEU A 16 -4.87 -20.69 -0.18
CA LEU A 16 -5.13 -19.25 -0.37
C LEU A 16 -4.05 -18.39 0.30
N MET A 17 -3.00 -18.02 -0.45
CA MET A 17 -1.98 -17.10 0.06
C MET A 17 -2.69 -15.77 0.27
N ARG A 18 -3.02 -15.49 1.52
CA ARG A 18 -3.51 -14.19 1.94
C ARG A 18 -2.28 -13.31 2.06
N PHE A 19 -2.12 -12.42 1.09
CA PHE A 19 -1.15 -11.32 1.18
C PHE A 19 -1.65 -10.34 2.25
N ASP A 20 -1.51 -10.69 3.53
CA ASP A 20 -1.70 -9.76 4.67
C ASP A 20 -0.52 -8.78 4.80
N GLU A 21 0.40 -8.79 3.84
CA GLU A 21 1.50 -7.82 3.73
C GLU A 21 0.98 -6.49 3.18
N GLU A 22 0.01 -5.87 3.86
CA GLU A 22 -0.11 -4.41 3.78
C GLU A 22 1.18 -3.84 4.37
N TYR A 23 2.05 -3.32 3.51
CA TYR A 23 3.26 -2.62 3.91
C TYR A 23 2.86 -1.54 4.93
N GLU A 24 3.23 -1.73 6.19
CA GLU A 24 3.12 -0.69 7.21
C GLU A 24 4.00 0.47 6.77
N SER A 25 3.42 1.41 6.02
CA SER A 25 4.12 2.60 5.62
C SER A 25 4.50 3.34 6.90
N LYS A 26 5.81 3.45 7.16
CA LYS A 26 6.33 4.30 8.24
C LYS A 26 5.86 5.75 8.10
N ILE A 27 5.46 6.14 6.89
CA ILE A 27 4.93 7.46 6.56
C ILE A 27 3.51 7.28 5.99
N ASN A 28 2.55 7.08 6.89
CA ASN A 28 1.14 7.14 6.56
C ASN A 28 0.69 8.60 6.60
N LEU A 29 0.69 9.27 5.44
CA LEU A 29 0.13 10.61 5.29
C LEU A 29 -1.37 10.54 5.52
N LYS A 30 -1.80 10.89 6.73
CA LYS A 30 -3.22 10.99 7.05
C LYS A 30 -3.88 12.01 6.12
N PRO A 31 -5.15 11.81 5.72
CA PRO A 31 -5.91 12.76 4.88
C PRO A 31 -5.88 14.21 5.42
N THR A 32 -5.73 14.38 6.73
CA THR A 32 -5.56 15.68 7.39
C THR A 32 -4.37 16.49 6.86
N HIS A 33 -3.24 15.84 6.55
CA HIS A 33 -2.06 16.50 6.01
C HIS A 33 -2.31 17.01 4.59
N VAL A 34 -3.02 16.22 3.78
CA VAL A 34 -3.39 16.58 2.41
C VAL A 34 -4.31 17.80 2.42
N ILE A 35 -5.34 17.79 3.27
CA ILE A 35 -6.29 18.92 3.41
C ILE A 35 -5.57 20.19 3.86
N GLY A 36 -4.68 20.09 4.86
CA GLY A 36 -3.89 21.24 5.33
C GLY A 36 -3.00 21.82 4.23
N PHE A 37 -2.37 20.96 3.42
CA PHE A 37 -1.52 21.39 2.31
C PHE A 37 -2.30 22.13 1.21
N VAL A 38 -3.50 21.64 0.89
CA VAL A 38 -4.40 22.32 -0.08
C VAL A 38 -4.79 23.71 0.41
N ILE A 39 -5.16 23.86 1.68
CA ILE A 39 -5.51 25.16 2.27
C ILE A 39 -4.33 26.13 2.20
N LEU A 40 -3.11 25.65 2.49
CA LEU A 40 -1.89 26.46 2.41
C LEU A 40 -1.66 26.99 0.99
N ILE A 41 -1.79 26.13 -0.03
CA ILE A 41 -1.64 26.54 -1.44
C ILE A 41 -2.67 27.61 -1.81
N VAL A 42 -3.93 27.43 -1.41
CA VAL A 42 -5.00 28.39 -1.68
C VAL A 42 -4.70 29.74 -1.01
N ALA A 43 -4.30 29.72 0.26
CA ALA A 43 -3.90 30.93 0.99
C ALA A 43 -2.71 31.63 0.33
N PHE A 44 -1.69 30.88 -0.09
CA PHE A 44 -0.53 31.42 -0.81
C PHE A 44 -0.94 32.08 -2.12
N ARG A 45 -1.80 31.43 -2.91
CA ARG A 45 -2.31 31.98 -4.17
C ARG A 45 -3.08 33.28 -3.95
N ILE A 46 -3.93 33.34 -2.91
CA ILE A 46 -4.70 34.54 -2.59
C ILE A 46 -3.76 35.66 -2.15
N LEU A 47 -2.81 35.37 -1.27
CA LEU A 47 -1.82 36.34 -0.82
C LEU A 47 -1.06 36.92 -2.01
N LEU A 48 -0.58 36.08 -2.92
CA LEU A 48 0.13 36.52 -4.12
C LEU A 48 -0.73 37.46 -4.98
N GLY A 49 -2.00 37.12 -5.23
CA GLY A 49 -2.89 37.96 -6.04
C GLY A 49 -3.48 39.19 -5.35
N VAL A 50 -3.34 39.32 -4.03
CA VAL A 50 -3.74 40.52 -3.28
C VAL A 50 -2.56 41.48 -3.09
N TRP A 51 -1.33 40.96 -2.99
CA TRP A 51 -0.13 41.76 -2.78
C TRP A 51 0.62 42.13 -4.06
N PHE A 52 0.39 41.44 -5.17
CA PHE A 52 1.00 41.69 -6.47
C PHE A 52 -0.09 41.96 -7.53
#